data_AF-A0A838TRQ6-F1
#
_entry.id   AF-A0A838TRQ6-F1
#
_cell.length_a   1.000
_cell.length_b   1.000
_cell.length_c   1.000
_cell.angle_alpha   90.00
_cell.angle_beta   90.00
_cell.angle_gamma   90.00
#
_symmetry.space_group_name_H-M   'P 1'
#
loop_
_entity.id
_entity.type
_entity.pdbx_description
1 polymer ?
#
loop_
_entity_poly.entity_id
_entity_poly.type
_entity_poly.pdbx_seq_one_letter_code
_entity_poly.pdbx_strand_id
1 'polypeptide(L)'
;MSKKRKLTFINDGYYHIYNRGIDRRVTYTNKREYQRMLNLLSFYQYRTIPIRYSRFAEAKEDIRQNYYEQMKESGKIIEVIAYCFMPNHFHLLLKQREESGIATYTANVVNAYTKYFNKKYQRTGSLFQGVFKAVYVETDEQLVHLVRYIHLNPVASSLILQEQLDTFPWSSHSLYVNLANNDLIEHKTSTMIKKIVPDYEVFIKDQISYAKELEKIKHMTFEHERVQA
;
A
#
# COMPACT_ATOMS: atom_id res chain seq x y z
N MET A 1 -23.00 -6.67 -20.01
CA MET A 1 -22.50 -6.42 -18.64
C MET A 1 -21.70 -7.63 -18.16
N SER A 2 -20.37 -7.53 -18.09
CA SER A 2 -19.53 -8.63 -17.61
C SER A 2 -19.75 -8.82 -16.10
N LYS A 3 -20.20 -10.01 -15.70
CA LYS A 3 -20.27 -10.45 -14.31
C LYS A 3 -18.82 -10.58 -13.81
N LYS A 4 -18.21 -9.47 -13.35
CA LYS A 4 -16.92 -9.52 -12.66
C LYS A 4 -17.09 -10.46 -11.46
N ARG A 5 -16.40 -11.60 -11.51
CA ARG A 5 -16.32 -12.54 -10.39
C ARG A 5 -15.91 -11.73 -9.16
N LYS A 6 -16.76 -11.72 -8.13
CA LYS A 6 -16.43 -11.08 -6.85
C LYS A 6 -15.25 -11.87 -6.30
N LEU A 7 -14.06 -11.25 -6.27
CA LEU A 7 -12.86 -11.91 -5.77
C LEU A 7 -13.11 -12.29 -4.31
N THR A 8 -13.08 -13.58 -4.01
CA THR A 8 -13.15 -14.09 -2.64
C THR A 8 -11.72 -14.19 -2.11
N PHE A 9 -11.41 -13.45 -1.05
CA PHE A 9 -10.10 -13.53 -0.42
C PHE A 9 -10.02 -14.80 0.43
N ILE A 10 -9.06 -15.66 0.11
CA ILE A 10 -8.72 -16.83 0.93
C ILE A 10 -7.74 -16.44 2.05
N ASN A 11 -7.92 -17.04 3.24
CA ASN A 11 -6.96 -16.90 4.33
C ASN A 11 -5.60 -17.45 3.93
N ASP A 12 -4.56 -16.86 4.49
CA ASP A 12 -3.15 -17.05 4.13
C ASP A 12 -2.76 -16.70 2.69
N GLY A 13 -3.71 -16.31 1.84
CA GLY A 13 -3.44 -15.84 0.49
C GLY A 13 -2.82 -14.45 0.46
N TYR A 14 -1.96 -14.22 -0.53
CA TYR A 14 -1.30 -12.94 -0.80
C TYR A 14 -2.01 -12.22 -1.95
N TYR A 15 -2.16 -10.91 -1.82
CA TYR A 15 -2.89 -10.09 -2.78
C TYR A 15 -2.21 -8.75 -3.03
N HIS A 16 -2.07 -8.40 -4.31
CA HIS A 16 -1.77 -7.04 -4.74
C HIS A 16 -3.04 -6.20 -4.66
N ILE A 17 -3.07 -5.25 -3.73
CA ILE A 17 -4.16 -4.30 -3.55
C ILE A 17 -3.73 -2.92 -4.03
N TYR A 18 -4.51 -2.30 -4.91
CA TYR A 18 -4.20 -0.97 -5.42
C TYR A 18 -5.45 -0.17 -5.74
N ASN A 19 -5.34 1.15 -5.61
CA ASN A 19 -6.38 2.07 -6.05
C ASN A 19 -5.76 3.40 -6.48
N ARG A 20 -6.48 4.14 -7.32
CA ARG A 20 -6.07 5.40 -7.94
C ARG A 20 -7.14 6.47 -7.73
N GLY A 21 -6.71 7.73 -7.63
CA GLY A 21 -7.60 8.88 -7.58
C GLY A 21 -8.53 8.93 -8.79
N ILE A 22 -9.76 9.38 -8.57
CA ILE A 22 -10.70 9.65 -9.67
C ILE A 22 -10.06 10.63 -10.67
N ASP A 23 -10.27 10.39 -11.97
CA ASP A 23 -9.69 11.21 -13.05
C ASP A 23 -8.18 11.42 -12.94
N ARG A 24 -7.45 10.42 -12.41
CA ARG A 24 -5.99 10.46 -12.16
C ARG A 24 -5.56 11.56 -11.17
N ARG A 25 -6.49 12.10 -10.39
CA ARG A 25 -6.28 13.15 -9.39
C ARG A 25 -5.17 12.79 -8.41
N VAL A 26 -4.33 13.78 -8.10
CA VAL A 26 -3.37 13.72 -6.99
C VAL A 26 -4.13 13.56 -5.67
N THR A 27 -3.92 12.44 -5.00
CA THR A 27 -4.50 12.08 -3.71
C THR A 27 -3.57 12.40 -2.54
N TYR A 28 -2.29 12.72 -2.80
CA TYR A 28 -1.30 13.13 -1.82
C TYR A 28 -0.54 14.37 -2.30
N THR A 29 -0.87 15.53 -1.76
CA THR A 29 -0.36 16.85 -2.17
C THR A 29 0.79 17.34 -1.31
N ASN A 30 1.01 16.74 -0.13
CA ASN A 30 2.05 17.13 0.82
C ASN A 30 2.45 15.96 1.72
N LYS A 31 3.60 16.08 2.40
CA LYS A 31 4.14 15.04 3.28
C LYS A 31 3.17 14.60 4.40
N ARG A 32 2.34 15.52 4.92
CA ARG A 32 1.37 15.19 6.00
C ARG A 32 0.28 14.23 5.51
N GLU A 33 -0.10 14.31 4.24
CA GLU A 33 -1.07 13.39 3.62
C GLU A 33 -0.52 11.98 3.44
N TYR A 34 0.73 11.87 2.99
CA TYR A 34 1.41 10.57 2.95
C TYR A 34 1.54 9.96 4.36
N GLN A 35 1.95 10.77 5.34
CA GLN A 35 2.05 10.32 6.73
C GLN A 35 0.68 9.93 7.30
N ARG A 36 -0.38 10.67 6.97
CA ARG A 36 -1.75 10.33 7.37
C ARG A 36 -2.13 8.95 6.87
N MET A 37 -1.81 8.62 5.62
CA MET A 37 -2.10 7.30 5.06
C MET A 37 -1.29 6.19 5.73
N LEU A 38 0.01 6.40 5.98
CA LEU A 38 0.84 5.45 6.74
C LEU A 38 0.25 5.16 8.13
N ASN A 39 -0.18 6.20 8.84
CA ASN A 39 -0.78 6.03 10.16
C ASN A 39 -2.10 5.26 10.09
N LEU A 40 -2.92 5.47 9.05
CA LEU A 40 -4.15 4.73 8.83
C LEU A 40 -3.87 3.25 8.54
N LEU A 41 -2.84 2.95 7.73
CA LEU A 41 -2.41 1.58 7.48
C LEU A 41 -1.99 0.87 8.77
N SER A 42 -1.24 1.56 9.63
CA SER A 42 -0.81 1.01 10.93
C SER A 42 -1.97 0.85 11.91
N PHE A 43 -2.92 1.78 11.90
CA PHE A 43 -4.05 1.77 12.83
C PHE A 43 -5.07 0.67 12.51
N TYR A 44 -5.42 0.45 11.25
CA TYR A 44 -6.53 -0.44 10.89
C TYR A 44 -6.16 -1.92 10.75
N GLN A 45 -4.90 -2.32 10.96
CA GLN A 45 -4.44 -3.70 10.76
C GLN A 45 -4.92 -4.70 11.84
N TYR A 46 -5.57 -4.23 12.90
CA TYR A 46 -5.95 -5.01 14.07
C TYR A 46 -7.43 -5.43 14.06
N ARG A 47 -7.74 -6.53 14.75
CA ARG A 47 -9.10 -7.10 14.85
C ARG A 47 -10.05 -6.18 15.58
N THR A 48 -9.62 -5.66 16.73
CA THR A 48 -10.40 -4.72 17.52
C THR A 48 -9.91 -3.31 17.27
N ILE A 49 -10.84 -2.41 16.88
CA ILE A 49 -10.58 -0.99 16.73
C ILE A 49 -11.43 -0.23 17.75
N PRO A 50 -10.89 0.12 18.92
CA PRO A 50 -11.69 0.62 20.06
C PRO A 50 -12.25 2.03 19.83
N ILE A 51 -11.62 2.80 18.93
CA ILE A 51 -11.98 4.19 18.69
C ILE A 51 -11.74 4.60 17.23
N ARG A 52 -12.45 5.64 16.76
CA ARG A 52 -12.18 6.24 15.44
C ARG A 52 -10.80 6.87 15.40
N TYR A 53 -10.08 6.70 14.29
CA TYR A 53 -8.72 7.23 14.15
C TYR A 53 -8.60 8.75 14.37
N SER A 54 -9.61 9.56 14.06
CA SER A 54 -9.55 11.00 14.33
C SER A 54 -9.46 11.31 15.83
N ARG A 55 -10.22 10.60 16.66
CA ARG A 55 -10.16 10.76 18.12
C ARG A 55 -8.90 10.14 18.70
N PHE A 56 -8.45 8.99 18.15
CA PHE A 56 -7.16 8.41 18.50
C PHE A 56 -6.01 9.40 18.26
N ALA A 57 -5.97 10.04 17.10
CA ALA A 57 -4.91 10.97 16.73
C ALA A 57 -4.87 12.25 17.59
N GLU A 58 -6.01 12.63 18.19
CA GLU A 58 -6.16 13.79 19.08
C GLU A 58 -5.98 13.44 20.57
N ALA A 59 -5.95 12.15 20.92
CA ALA A 59 -5.81 11.70 22.30
C ALA A 59 -4.38 11.93 22.84
N LYS A 60 -4.29 12.08 24.17
CA LYS A 60 -3.00 12.14 24.88
C LYS A 60 -2.20 10.85 24.70
N GLU A 61 -0.88 10.93 24.83
CA GLU A 61 0.03 9.80 24.57
C GLU A 61 -0.30 8.55 25.41
N ASP A 62 -0.50 8.72 26.71
CA ASP A 62 -0.88 7.66 27.64
C ASP A 62 -2.17 6.95 27.22
N ILE A 63 -3.16 7.72 26.79
CA ILE A 63 -4.45 7.19 26.31
C ILE A 63 -4.25 6.45 24.98
N ARG A 64 -3.46 7.01 24.06
CA ARG A 64 -3.15 6.35 22.77
C ARG A 64 -2.44 5.02 22.98
N GLN A 65 -1.49 4.98 23.91
CA GLN A 65 -0.73 3.78 24.21
C GLN A 65 -1.63 2.66 24.72
N ASN A 66 -2.56 2.97 25.64
CA ASN A 66 -3.55 2.00 26.11
C ASN A 66 -4.43 1.44 24.97
N TYR A 67 -4.95 2.31 24.09
CA TYR A 67 -5.68 1.82 22.91
C TYR A 67 -4.82 0.96 22.00
N TYR A 68 -3.55 1.32 21.81
CA TYR A 68 -2.63 0.58 20.96
C TYR A 68 -2.31 -0.81 21.53
N GLU A 69 -2.18 -0.94 22.84
CA GLU A 69 -2.00 -2.21 23.54
C GLU A 69 -3.23 -3.12 23.37
N GLN A 70 -4.43 -2.59 23.61
CA GLN A 70 -5.69 -3.33 23.36
C GLN A 70 -5.80 -3.80 21.91
N MET A 71 -5.40 -2.96 20.95
CA MET A 71 -5.39 -3.30 19.53
C MET A 71 -4.37 -4.42 19.25
N LYS A 72 -3.15 -4.33 19.79
CA LYS A 72 -2.11 -5.35 19.66
C LYS A 72 -2.55 -6.71 20.22
N GLU A 73 -3.13 -6.72 21.42
CA GLU A 73 -3.66 -7.92 22.07
C GLU A 73 -4.75 -8.61 21.25
N SER A 74 -5.56 -7.84 20.51
CA SER A 74 -6.60 -8.39 19.65
C SER A 74 -6.07 -9.17 18.43
N GLY A 75 -4.80 -9.00 18.08
CA GLY A 75 -4.18 -9.60 16.89
C GLY A 75 -4.46 -8.82 15.60
N LYS A 76 -3.66 -9.10 14.56
CA LYS A 76 -3.81 -8.48 13.24
C LYS A 76 -4.67 -9.33 12.30
N ILE A 77 -5.58 -8.69 11.57
CA ILE A 77 -6.47 -9.32 10.57
C ILE A 77 -5.81 -9.50 9.19
N ILE A 78 -4.71 -8.80 8.97
CA ILE A 78 -3.87 -8.86 7.77
C ILE A 78 -2.40 -8.78 8.16
N GLU A 79 -1.53 -9.06 7.19
CA GLU A 79 -0.11 -8.76 7.24
C GLU A 79 0.25 -7.86 6.06
N VAL A 80 0.97 -6.77 6.31
CA VAL A 80 1.50 -5.91 5.25
C VAL A 80 2.88 -6.43 4.86
N ILE A 81 3.03 -6.83 3.61
CA ILE A 81 4.30 -7.34 3.06
C ILE A 81 5.08 -6.22 2.39
N ALA A 82 4.42 -5.39 1.59
CA ALA A 82 5.02 -4.23 0.94
C ALA A 82 3.98 -3.14 0.68
N TYR A 83 4.43 -1.90 0.60
CA TYR A 83 3.66 -0.75 0.15
C TYR A 83 4.53 0.24 -0.64
N CYS A 84 3.87 1.01 -1.51
CA CYS A 84 4.38 2.25 -2.10
C CYS A 84 3.22 3.22 -2.39
N PHE A 85 3.40 4.49 -2.04
CA PHE A 85 2.47 5.57 -2.33
C PHE A 85 3.01 6.48 -3.43
N MET A 86 2.19 6.68 -4.44
CA MET A 86 2.42 7.57 -5.56
C MET A 86 1.46 8.77 -5.45
N PRO A 87 1.75 9.92 -6.09
CA PRO A 87 0.94 11.12 -5.91
C PRO A 87 -0.57 10.93 -6.14
N ASN A 88 -0.96 10.05 -7.06
CA ASN A 88 -2.37 9.79 -7.41
C ASN A 88 -2.84 8.35 -7.16
N HIS A 89 -2.01 7.46 -6.59
CA HIS A 89 -2.40 6.06 -6.35
C HIS A 89 -1.53 5.39 -5.30
N PHE A 90 -1.92 4.19 -4.88
CA PHE A 90 -1.13 3.38 -3.95
C PHE A 90 -1.08 1.92 -4.38
N HIS A 91 -0.02 1.23 -3.96
CA HIS A 91 0.14 -0.21 -4.08
C HIS A 91 0.42 -0.80 -2.70
N LEU A 92 -0.30 -1.85 -2.34
CA LEU A 92 -0.10 -2.65 -1.13
C LEU A 92 0.00 -4.12 -1.54
N LEU A 93 0.89 -4.87 -0.91
CA LEU A 93 0.91 -6.33 -0.94
C LEU A 93 0.53 -6.82 0.45
N LEU A 94 -0.61 -7.48 0.54
CA LEU A 94 -1.22 -7.91 1.80
C LEU A 94 -1.38 -9.43 1.82
N LYS A 95 -1.12 -10.04 2.98
CA LYS A 95 -1.56 -11.41 3.27
C LYS A 95 -2.82 -11.35 4.13
N GLN A 96 -3.84 -12.13 3.79
CA GLN A 96 -5.04 -12.25 4.62
C GLN A 96 -4.77 -13.17 5.81
N ARG A 97 -5.10 -12.74 7.04
CA ARG A 97 -5.02 -13.58 8.24
C ARG A 97 -6.38 -14.05 8.72
N GLU A 98 -7.40 -13.22 8.51
CA GLU A 98 -8.78 -13.52 8.93
C GLU A 98 -9.76 -13.35 7.78
N GLU A 99 -10.90 -14.03 7.88
CA GLU A 99 -11.95 -13.94 6.88
C GLU A 99 -12.37 -12.47 6.66
N SER A 100 -12.41 -12.05 5.39
CA SER A 100 -12.69 -10.67 4.99
C SER A 100 -11.70 -9.62 5.51
N GLY A 101 -10.56 -10.02 6.07
CA GLY A 101 -9.57 -9.12 6.66
C GLY A 101 -9.07 -8.05 5.70
N ILE A 102 -8.69 -8.42 4.47
CA ILE A 102 -8.24 -7.46 3.44
C ILE A 102 -9.35 -6.48 3.07
N ALA A 103 -10.56 -6.97 2.84
CA ALA A 103 -11.69 -6.14 2.45
C ALA A 103 -12.03 -5.10 3.54
N THR A 104 -12.11 -5.54 4.79
CA THR A 104 -12.37 -4.69 5.95
C THR A 104 -11.26 -3.66 6.16
N TYR A 105 -10.00 -4.12 6.14
CA TYR A 105 -8.81 -3.30 6.29
C TYR A 105 -8.77 -2.17 5.25
N THR A 106 -8.81 -2.53 3.96
CA THR A 106 -8.66 -1.57 2.87
C THR A 106 -9.85 -0.61 2.82
N ALA A 107 -11.09 -1.08 3.06
CA ALA A 107 -12.25 -0.21 3.12
C ALA A 107 -12.13 0.84 4.24
N ASN A 108 -11.71 0.43 5.45
CA ASN A 108 -11.53 1.34 6.57
C ASN A 108 -10.47 2.40 6.30
N VAL A 109 -9.31 2.00 5.78
CA VAL A 109 -8.21 2.91 5.41
C VAL A 109 -8.67 3.92 4.36
N VAL A 110 -9.23 3.44 3.24
CA VAL A 110 -9.63 4.29 2.11
C VAL A 110 -10.75 5.25 2.52
N ASN A 111 -11.74 4.78 3.27
CA ASN A 111 -12.84 5.61 3.76
C ASN A 111 -12.36 6.69 4.73
N ALA A 112 -11.48 6.33 5.67
CA ALA A 112 -10.93 7.28 6.64
C ALA A 112 -10.06 8.34 5.95
N TYR A 113 -9.24 7.95 4.97
CA TYR A 113 -8.43 8.88 4.20
C TYR A 113 -9.29 9.80 3.32
N THR A 114 -10.29 9.25 2.63
CA THR A 114 -11.23 10.03 1.79
C THR A 114 -11.95 11.08 2.62
N LYS A 115 -12.45 10.72 3.81
CA LYS A 115 -13.10 11.67 4.74
C LYS A 115 -12.15 12.78 5.19
N TYR A 116 -10.91 12.43 5.51
CA TYR A 116 -9.87 13.40 5.87
C TYR A 116 -9.59 14.39 4.73
N PHE A 117 -9.34 13.87 3.53
CA PHE A 117 -9.03 14.67 2.34
C PHE A 117 -10.21 15.58 1.98
N ASN A 118 -11.43 15.03 1.96
CA ASN A 118 -12.63 15.79 1.65
C ASN A 118 -12.89 16.91 2.65
N LYS A 119 -12.73 16.65 3.96
CA LYS A 119 -12.84 17.69 4.98
C LYS A 119 -11.80 18.80 4.79
N LYS A 120 -10.54 18.43 4.51
CA LYS A 120 -9.43 19.39 4.33
C LYS A 120 -9.63 20.28 3.11
N TYR A 121 -10.08 19.71 1.99
CA TYR A 121 -10.23 20.41 0.71
C TYR A 121 -11.66 20.87 0.43
N GLN A 122 -12.55 20.81 1.43
CA GLN A 122 -13.97 21.17 1.31
C GLN A 122 -14.66 20.47 0.11
N ARG A 123 -14.31 19.19 -0.10
CA ARG A 123 -14.85 18.37 -1.18
C ARG A 123 -15.93 17.43 -0.68
N THR A 124 -16.73 16.95 -1.62
CA THR A 124 -17.67 15.85 -1.43
C THR A 124 -17.42 14.76 -2.48
N GLY A 125 -18.00 13.59 -2.27
CA GLY A 125 -17.89 12.47 -3.20
C GLY A 125 -16.62 11.62 -3.05
N SER A 126 -16.43 10.71 -4.00
CA SER A 126 -15.33 9.74 -4.00
C SER A 126 -13.98 10.41 -4.28
N LEU A 127 -12.94 9.96 -3.57
CA LEU A 127 -11.55 10.35 -3.87
C LEU A 127 -10.87 9.34 -4.80
N PHE A 128 -11.14 8.04 -4.60
CA PHE A 128 -10.56 6.94 -5.37
C PHE A 128 -11.58 6.30 -6.32
N GLN A 129 -11.08 5.58 -7.33
CA GLN A 129 -11.89 4.92 -8.36
C GLN A 129 -12.55 3.66 -7.83
N GLY A 130 -13.88 3.72 -7.66
CA GLY A 130 -14.69 2.57 -7.24
C GLY A 130 -14.18 1.91 -5.96
N VAL A 131 -14.35 0.59 -5.87
CA VAL A 131 -13.66 -0.23 -4.88
C VAL A 131 -12.20 -0.44 -5.29
N PHE A 132 -11.33 -0.72 -4.31
CA PHE A 132 -9.96 -1.10 -4.59
C PHE A 132 -9.88 -2.30 -5.54
N LYS A 133 -8.80 -2.39 -6.31
CA LYS A 133 -8.50 -3.54 -7.17
C LYS A 133 -7.64 -4.54 -6.40
N ALA A 134 -7.81 -5.81 -6.70
CA ALA A 134 -7.13 -6.91 -6.05
C ALA A 134 -6.70 -7.97 -7.08
N VAL A 135 -5.47 -8.45 -6.97
CA VAL A 135 -4.91 -9.55 -7.78
C VAL A 135 -4.29 -10.57 -6.83
N TYR A 136 -4.68 -11.84 -6.97
CA TYR A 136 -4.12 -12.93 -6.17
C TYR A 136 -2.70 -13.28 -6.62
N VAL A 137 -1.85 -13.65 -5.67
CA VAL A 137 -0.47 -14.10 -5.90
C VAL A 137 -0.43 -15.60 -5.64
N GLU A 138 -0.06 -16.36 -6.67
CA GLU A 138 -0.14 -17.83 -6.70
C GLU A 138 1.16 -18.50 -6.26
N THR A 139 2.31 -17.84 -6.47
CA THR A 139 3.63 -18.42 -6.19
C THR A 139 4.55 -17.48 -5.44
N ASP A 140 5.57 -18.04 -4.77
CA ASP A 140 6.62 -17.28 -4.09
C ASP A 140 7.45 -16.42 -5.07
N GLU A 141 7.64 -16.89 -6.30
CA GLU A 141 8.28 -16.11 -7.36
C GLU A 141 7.44 -14.87 -7.69
N GLN A 142 6.13 -15.04 -7.94
CA GLN A 142 5.23 -13.90 -8.15
C GLN A 142 5.25 -12.94 -6.94
N LEU A 143 5.33 -13.47 -5.72
CA LEU A 143 5.39 -12.69 -4.49
C LEU A 143 6.62 -11.76 -4.47
N VAL A 144 7.83 -12.29 -4.68
CA VAL A 144 9.05 -11.47 -4.63
C VAL A 144 9.16 -10.49 -5.81
N HIS A 145 8.71 -10.89 -7.00
CA HIS A 145 8.65 -10.00 -8.16
C HIS A 145 7.64 -8.87 -7.96
N LEU A 146 6.54 -9.13 -7.26
CA LEU A 146 5.58 -8.09 -6.89
C LEU A 146 6.15 -7.12 -5.84
N VAL A 147 6.91 -7.62 -4.85
CA VAL A 147 7.65 -6.75 -3.91
C VAL A 147 8.58 -5.81 -4.69
N ARG A 148 9.38 -6.36 -5.62
CA ARG A 148 10.26 -5.59 -6.53
C ARG A 148 9.48 -4.55 -7.32
N TYR A 149 8.38 -4.94 -7.96
CA TYR A 149 7.53 -4.03 -8.72
C TYR A 149 7.01 -2.86 -7.86
N ILE A 150 6.51 -3.15 -6.65
CA ILE A 150 5.98 -2.13 -5.74
C ILE A 150 7.08 -1.16 -5.32
N HIS A 151 8.26 -1.66 -4.96
CA HIS A 151 9.38 -0.84 -4.49
C HIS A 151 10.03 -0.01 -5.59
N LEU A 152 10.10 -0.52 -6.82
CA LEU A 152 10.64 0.19 -7.97
C LEU A 152 9.70 1.22 -8.57
N ASN A 153 8.41 1.19 -8.22
CA ASN A 153 7.40 2.09 -8.78
C ASN A 153 7.78 3.59 -8.82
N PRO A 154 8.33 4.20 -7.76
CA PRO A 154 8.68 5.63 -7.78
C PRO A 154 9.86 5.93 -8.73
N VAL A 155 10.79 4.99 -8.92
CA VAL A 155 11.89 5.13 -9.87
C VAL A 155 11.42 4.88 -11.30
N ALA A 156 10.58 3.85 -11.50
CA ALA A 156 10.05 3.48 -12.80
C ALA A 156 9.18 4.58 -13.42
N SER A 157 8.41 5.29 -12.59
CA SER A 157 7.57 6.41 -13.03
C SER A 157 8.32 7.75 -13.10
N SER A 158 9.64 7.75 -12.91
CA SER A 158 10.46 8.97 -12.82
C SER A 158 10.02 9.96 -11.74
N LEU A 159 9.34 9.49 -10.67
CA LEU A 159 8.98 10.33 -9.53
C LEU A 159 10.23 10.70 -8.71
N ILE A 160 11.18 9.79 -8.63
CA ILE A 160 12.48 9.96 -7.98
C ILE A 160 13.60 9.44 -8.87
N LEU A 161 14.82 9.89 -8.60
CA LEU A 161 16.04 9.35 -9.19
C LEU A 161 16.43 8.02 -8.51
N GLN A 162 17.24 7.20 -9.18
CA GLN A 162 17.59 5.86 -8.70
C GLN A 162 18.33 5.89 -7.36
N GLU A 163 19.22 6.86 -7.19
CA GLU A 163 19.98 7.11 -5.96
C GLU A 163 19.10 7.48 -4.76
N GLN A 164 17.83 7.84 -5.00
CA GLN A 164 16.87 8.21 -3.95
C GLN A 164 16.01 7.02 -3.50
N LEU A 165 16.10 5.86 -4.18
CA LEU A 165 15.25 4.70 -3.91
C LEU A 165 15.32 4.25 -2.45
N ASP A 166 16.53 4.09 -1.94
CA ASP A 166 16.83 3.56 -0.60
C ASP A 166 16.27 4.46 0.52
N THR A 167 16.11 5.76 0.24
CA THR A 167 15.66 6.79 1.20
C THR A 167 14.26 7.32 0.93
N PHE A 168 13.54 6.78 -0.07
CA PHE A 168 12.20 7.26 -0.39
C PHE A 168 11.20 6.90 0.72
N PRO A 169 10.64 7.89 1.44
CA PRO A 169 9.91 7.64 2.69
C PRO A 169 8.51 7.04 2.48
N TRP A 170 7.98 7.11 1.25
CA TRP A 170 6.63 6.68 0.92
C TRP A 170 6.57 5.29 0.31
N SER A 171 7.66 4.53 0.47
CA SER A 171 7.77 3.11 0.13
C SER A 171 8.26 2.34 1.35
N SER A 172 7.91 1.06 1.39
CA SER A 172 8.45 0.12 2.37
C SER A 172 9.87 -0.34 2.06
N HIS A 173 10.42 -0.01 0.89
CA HIS A 173 11.76 -0.44 0.47
C HIS A 173 12.85 -0.12 1.52
N SER A 174 12.80 1.08 2.11
CA SER A 174 13.73 1.52 3.17
C SER A 174 13.73 0.62 4.42
N LEU A 175 12.60 -0.05 4.71
CA LEU A 175 12.49 -1.04 5.80
C LEU A 175 13.26 -2.32 5.47
N TYR A 176 13.32 -2.70 4.19
CA TYR A 176 14.04 -3.89 3.75
C TYR A 176 15.55 -3.66 3.67
N VAL A 177 15.99 -2.45 3.36
CA VAL A 177 17.43 -2.08 3.38
C VAL A 177 17.90 -1.54 4.74
N ASN A 178 17.07 -1.68 5.78
CA ASN A 178 17.38 -1.27 7.16
C ASN A 178 17.71 0.23 7.34
N LEU A 179 17.22 1.10 6.46
CA LEU A 179 17.39 2.56 6.56
C LEU A 179 16.21 3.25 7.25
N ALA A 180 15.13 2.52 7.51
CA ALA A 180 13.98 2.97 8.28
C ALA A 180 13.46 1.85 9.17
N ASN A 181 12.66 2.21 10.18
CA ASN A 181 11.97 1.24 11.04
C ASN A 181 10.54 1.71 11.31
N ASN A 182 9.57 0.81 11.20
CA ASN A 182 8.20 1.00 11.70
C ASN A 182 7.53 -0.35 11.98
N ASP A 183 6.46 -0.33 12.78
CA ASP A 183 5.69 -1.52 13.18
C ASP A 183 4.72 -2.03 12.08
N LEU A 184 4.70 -1.42 10.89
CA LEU A 184 3.74 -1.76 9.84
C LEU A 184 4.09 -3.09 9.16
N ILE A 185 5.37 -3.32 8.89
CA ILE A 185 5.89 -4.58 8.36
C ILE A 185 6.54 -5.35 9.51
N GLU A 186 6.09 -6.58 9.74
CA GLU A 186 6.65 -7.39 10.83
C GLU A 186 8.06 -7.87 10.44
N HIS A 187 8.98 -7.92 11.41
CA HIS A 187 10.36 -8.35 11.16
C HIS A 187 10.45 -9.75 10.51
N LYS A 188 9.56 -10.67 10.90
CA LYS A 188 9.48 -12.01 10.29
C LYS A 188 9.09 -11.96 8.80
N THR A 189 8.30 -10.96 8.39
CA THR A 189 7.86 -10.77 7.02
C THR A 189 9.01 -10.35 6.13
N SER A 190 9.76 -9.31 6.54
CA SER A 190 10.94 -8.85 5.79
C SER A 190 12.02 -9.93 5.76
N THR A 191 12.20 -10.67 6.86
CA THR A 191 13.10 -11.84 6.93
C THR A 191 12.65 -12.95 5.97
N MET A 192 11.35 -13.24 5.85
CA MET A 192 10.84 -14.27 4.94
C MET A 192 11.15 -13.93 3.47
N ILE A 193 10.90 -12.68 3.06
CA ILE A 193 11.25 -12.23 1.70
C ILE A 193 12.75 -12.33 1.46
N LYS A 194 13.58 -11.90 2.42
CA LYS A 194 15.05 -12.02 2.34
C LYS A 194 15.54 -13.47 2.33
N LYS A 195 14.76 -14.45 2.78
CA LYS A 195 15.10 -15.88 2.62
C LYS A 195 14.85 -16.37 1.19
N ILE A 196 13.79 -15.87 0.53
CA ILE A 196 13.49 -16.20 -0.86
C ILE A 196 14.49 -15.49 -1.80
N VAL A 197 14.84 -14.24 -1.48
CA VAL A 197 15.85 -13.43 -2.19
C VAL A 197 16.94 -12.95 -1.22
N PRO A 198 17.99 -13.75 -0.97
CA PRO A 198 19.09 -13.41 -0.07
C PRO A 198 19.75 -12.07 -0.39
N ASP A 199 20.08 -11.84 -1.65
CA ASP A 199 20.66 -10.59 -2.15
C ASP A 199 19.56 -9.59 -2.54
N TYR A 200 18.68 -9.28 -1.59
CA TYR A 200 17.49 -8.44 -1.83
C TYR A 200 17.81 -7.12 -2.55
N GLU A 201 18.88 -6.41 -2.17
CA GLU A 201 19.23 -5.14 -2.81
C GLU A 201 19.65 -5.31 -4.26
N VAL A 202 20.45 -6.32 -4.57
CA VAL A 202 20.84 -6.65 -5.94
C VAL A 202 19.60 -7.05 -6.74
N PHE A 203 18.74 -7.89 -6.15
CA PHE A 203 17.45 -8.25 -6.71
C PHE A 203 16.55 -7.03 -6.94
N ILE A 204 16.56 -5.97 -6.14
CA ILE A 204 15.75 -4.79 -6.49
C ILE A 204 16.41 -3.99 -7.61
N LYS A 205 17.72 -3.75 -7.51
CA LYS A 205 18.44 -2.78 -8.33
C LYS A 205 18.75 -3.28 -9.75
N ASP A 206 18.85 -4.60 -9.98
CA ASP A 206 19.12 -5.22 -11.30
C ASP A 206 18.03 -4.95 -12.35
N GLN A 207 16.78 -4.72 -11.93
CA GLN A 207 15.62 -4.53 -12.82
C GLN A 207 15.19 -3.07 -12.97
N ILE A 208 15.97 -2.09 -12.50
CA ILE A 208 15.58 -0.67 -12.60
C ILE A 208 15.39 -0.24 -14.05
N SER A 209 16.33 -0.59 -14.94
CA SER A 209 16.28 -0.24 -16.36
C SER A 209 15.03 -0.83 -17.04
N TYR A 210 14.77 -2.11 -16.80
CA TYR A 210 13.60 -2.80 -17.33
C TYR A 210 12.29 -2.24 -16.79
N ALA A 211 12.22 -1.91 -15.49
CA ALA A 211 11.03 -1.30 -14.89
C ALA A 211 10.69 0.06 -15.52
N LYS A 212 11.71 0.89 -15.81
CA LYS A 212 11.54 2.16 -16.53
C LYS A 212 11.06 1.93 -17.97
N GLU A 213 11.56 0.91 -18.66
CA GLU A 213 11.15 0.58 -20.02
C GLU A 213 9.70 0.10 -20.07
N LEU A 214 9.29 -0.81 -19.18
CA LEU A 214 7.91 -1.26 -19.05
C LEU A 214 6.94 -0.11 -18.80
N GLU A 215 7.31 0.87 -17.97
CA GLU A 215 6.44 2.01 -17.69
C GLU A 215 6.30 2.91 -18.94
N LYS A 216 7.37 3.11 -19.71
CA LYS A 216 7.30 3.78 -21.03
C LYS A 216 6.37 3.03 -21.99
N ILE A 217 6.49 1.71 -22.07
CA ILE A 217 5.62 0.88 -22.93
C ILE A 217 4.15 1.05 -22.52
N LYS A 218 3.83 0.97 -21.22
CA LYS A 218 2.46 1.21 -20.73
C LYS A 218 1.96 2.58 -21.15
N HIS A 219 2.75 3.63 -20.97
CA HIS A 219 2.37 4.98 -21.41
C HIS A 219 2.06 5.03 -22.91
N MET A 220 2.90 4.42 -23.75
CA MET A 220 2.70 4.36 -25.21
C MET A 220 1.48 3.53 -25.62
N THR A 221 1.23 2.38 -24.98
CA THR A 221 0.11 1.49 -25.32
C THR A 221 -1.23 2.04 -24.83
N PHE A 222 -1.28 2.72 -23.68
CA PHE A 222 -2.51 3.33 -23.15
C PHE A 222 -2.87 4.68 -23.79
N GLU A 223 -1.98 5.29 -24.57
CA GLU A 223 -2.29 6.45 -25.41
C GLU A 223 -2.95 6.07 -26.74
N HIS A 224 -2.73 4.85 -27.25
CA HIS A 224 -3.39 4.37 -28.48
C HIS A 224 -4.86 3.94 -28.28
N GLU A 225 -5.26 3.51 -27.09
CA GLU A 225 -6.69 3.24 -26.79
C GLU A 225 -7.55 4.51 -26.69
N ARG A 226 -6.97 5.71 -26.89
CA ARG A 226 -7.67 7.01 -26.83
C ARG A 226 -8.01 7.62 -28.19
N VAL A 227 -7.70 6.94 -29.31
CA VAL A 227 -7.95 7.47 -30.66
C VAL A 227 -9.11 6.77 -31.38
N GLN A 228 -9.76 5.77 -30.76
CA GLN A 228 -10.89 5.05 -31.37
C GLN A 228 -12.06 4.79 -30.42
N ALA A 229 -12.55 5.84 -29.76
CA ALA A 229 -13.87 5.84 -29.10
C ALA A 229 -14.61 7.14 -29.40
#